data_AF-A0A7V8NNN6-F1
#
_entry.id   AF-A0A7V8NNN6-F1
#
_cell.length_a   1.000
_cell.length_b   1.000
_cell.length_c   1.000
_cell.angle_alpha   90.00
_cell.angle_beta   90.00
_cell.angle_gamma   90.00
#
_symmetry.space_group_name_H-M   'P 1'
#
loop_
_entity.id
_entity.type
_entity.pdbx_description
1 polymer ?
#
loop_
_entity_poly.entity_id
_entity_poly.type
_entity_poly.pdbx_seq_one_letter_code
_entity_poly.pdbx_strand_id
1 'polypeptide(L)'
;MATAANPARQAWPAERFFRASLSLLVLSSILTLASTDKLDGFTSLVAPLAALYKGYRWWHGLPAELSHRAATWCLVAYLGFFPVDAMFLSRFFLASSSSPPLFVVLLAVVHFLIFAMLIRFYSAASDRDALFLSMLAFAAILAAAILTVDTLFLTLFFFFLLSAVSTLIGMELRRGATGAVSPAPVRRETERHLNRALSLAALSVAVGAILLGGAFFFFFPRFN
;
A
#
# COMPACT_ATOMS: atom_id res chain seq x y z
N MET A 1 -30.38 19.87 -30.12
CA MET A 1 -29.87 18.59 -29.58
C MET A 1 -28.39 18.79 -29.28
N ALA A 2 -28.06 19.15 -28.04
CA ALA A 2 -26.68 19.38 -27.63
C ALA A 2 -26.07 18.05 -27.20
N THR A 3 -25.11 17.55 -27.97
CA THR A 3 -24.26 16.42 -27.60
C THR A 3 -23.49 16.81 -26.34
N ALA A 4 -23.90 16.27 -25.19
CA ALA A 4 -23.13 16.37 -23.96
C ALA A 4 -21.76 15.72 -24.22
N ALA A 5 -20.75 16.55 -24.42
CA ALA A 5 -19.36 16.12 -24.44
C ALA A 5 -19.10 15.44 -23.10
N ASN A 6 -18.97 14.11 -23.13
CA ASN A 6 -18.49 13.31 -22.02
C ASN A 6 -17.19 13.97 -21.54
N PRO A 7 -17.11 14.49 -20.28
CA PRO A 7 -15.88 15.05 -19.76
C PRO A 7 -14.93 13.88 -19.59
N ALA A 8 -14.23 13.55 -20.68
CA ALA A 8 -13.10 12.65 -20.67
C ALA A 8 -12.19 13.16 -19.55
N ARG A 9 -12.17 12.40 -18.45
CA ARG A 9 -11.39 12.63 -17.24
C ARG A 9 -9.99 13.03 -17.66
N GLN A 10 -9.72 14.33 -17.77
CA GLN A 10 -8.36 14.83 -17.91
C GLN A 10 -7.66 14.32 -16.66
N ALA A 11 -6.79 13.33 -16.82
CA ALA A 11 -6.01 12.79 -15.73
C ALA A 11 -5.08 13.92 -15.26
N TRP A 12 -5.56 14.72 -14.31
CA TRP A 12 -4.81 15.79 -13.71
C TRP A 12 -3.45 15.24 -13.26
N PRO A 13 -2.35 15.99 -13.41
CA PRO A 13 -1.03 15.56 -12.94
C PRO A 13 -1.06 15.06 -11.48
N ALA A 14 -1.90 15.70 -10.64
CA ALA A 14 -2.21 15.30 -9.28
C ALA A 14 -2.80 13.87 -9.16
N GLU A 15 -3.70 13.49 -10.06
CA GLU A 15 -4.31 12.15 -10.08
C GLU A 15 -3.26 11.07 -10.38
N ARG A 16 -2.36 11.33 -11.34
CA ARG A 16 -1.28 10.39 -11.69
C ARG A 16 -0.28 10.25 -10.55
N PHE A 17 0.13 11.37 -9.95
CA PHE A 17 1.03 11.38 -8.80
C PHE A 17 0.44 10.61 -7.61
N PHE A 18 -0.84 10.85 -7.30
CA PHE A 18 -1.54 10.15 -6.24
C PHE A 18 -1.63 8.63 -6.49
N ARG A 19 -2.04 8.20 -7.70
CA ARG A 19 -2.13 6.78 -8.05
C ARG A 19 -0.79 6.08 -7.98
N ALA A 20 0.26 6.72 -8.48
CA ALA A 20 1.62 6.20 -8.39
C ALA A 20 2.04 6.01 -6.94
N SER A 21 1.88 7.04 -6.12
CA SER A 21 2.24 7.03 -4.70
C SER A 21 1.47 5.95 -3.92
N LEU A 22 0.15 5.83 -4.16
CA LEU A 22 -0.69 4.82 -3.52
C LEU A 22 -0.29 3.40 -3.95
N SER A 23 0.04 3.20 -5.24
CA SER A 23 0.51 1.89 -5.72
C SER A 23 1.85 1.49 -5.12
N LEU A 24 2.78 2.45 -4.96
CA LEU A 24 4.06 2.24 -4.30
C LEU A 24 3.89 2.00 -2.80
N LEU A 25 2.93 2.67 -2.16
CA LEU A 25 2.58 2.47 -0.75
C LEU A 25 2.13 1.04 -0.49
N VAL A 26 1.20 0.54 -1.31
CA VAL A 26 0.69 -0.84 -1.22
C VAL A 26 1.81 -1.83 -1.51
N LEU A 27 2.51 -1.65 -2.64
CA LEU A 27 3.58 -2.54 -3.06
C LEU A 27 4.67 -2.64 -2.00
N SER A 28 5.12 -1.51 -1.46
CA SER A 28 6.17 -1.48 -0.44
C SER A 28 5.75 -2.21 0.81
N SER A 29 4.51 -2.02 1.30
CA SER A 29 4.01 -2.75 2.46
C SER A 29 3.94 -4.27 2.26
N ILE A 30 3.50 -4.73 1.08
CA ILE A 30 3.46 -6.15 0.73
C ILE A 30 4.87 -6.72 0.57
N LEU A 31 5.79 -5.98 -0.05
CA LEU A 31 7.18 -6.39 -0.24
C LEU A 31 7.90 -6.53 1.11
N THR A 32 7.64 -5.63 2.07
CA THR A 32 8.18 -5.73 3.43
C THR A 32 7.67 -6.97 4.15
N LEU A 33 6.40 -7.33 3.98
CA LEU A 33 5.84 -8.58 4.52
C LEU A 33 6.52 -9.80 3.88
N ALA A 34 6.61 -9.80 2.55
CA ALA A 34 7.22 -10.87 1.77
C ALA A 34 8.69 -11.13 2.15
N SER A 35 9.43 -10.08 2.54
CA SER A 35 10.83 -10.19 2.97
C SER A 35 11.02 -10.70 4.41
N THR A 36 9.95 -10.98 5.17
CA THR A 36 10.07 -11.48 6.55
C THR A 36 10.51 -12.95 6.64
N ASP A 37 10.51 -13.68 5.52
CA ASP A 37 10.71 -15.14 5.44
C ASP A 37 9.76 -15.99 6.30
N LYS A 38 8.75 -15.36 6.93
CA LYS A 38 7.72 -16.04 7.74
C LYS A 38 6.49 -16.43 6.93
N LEU A 39 6.31 -15.80 5.77
CA LEU A 39 5.23 -16.08 4.83
C LEU A 39 5.57 -17.30 3.98
N ASP A 40 4.54 -17.98 3.47
CA ASP A 40 4.72 -19.03 2.50
C ASP A 40 5.30 -18.48 1.20
N GLY A 41 6.15 -19.29 0.54
CA GLY A 41 6.82 -18.87 -0.69
C GLY A 41 5.86 -18.48 -1.81
N PHE A 42 4.66 -19.06 -1.84
CA PHE A 42 3.64 -18.72 -2.84
C PHE A 42 3.10 -17.31 -2.63
N THR A 43 2.60 -16.98 -1.43
CA THR A 43 2.11 -15.63 -1.10
C THR A 43 3.23 -14.60 -1.19
N SER A 44 4.43 -14.93 -0.73
CA SER A 44 5.60 -14.05 -0.79
C SER A 44 5.94 -13.62 -2.23
N LEU A 45 5.77 -14.51 -3.21
CA LEU A 45 6.01 -14.18 -4.62
C LEU A 45 4.78 -13.57 -5.31
N VAL A 46 3.60 -14.17 -5.12
CA VAL A 46 2.39 -13.82 -5.86
C VAL A 46 1.81 -12.48 -5.43
N ALA A 47 1.86 -12.15 -4.13
CA ALA A 47 1.26 -10.91 -3.64
C ALA A 47 1.97 -9.63 -4.15
N PRO A 48 3.31 -9.52 -4.11
CA PRO A 48 4.01 -8.38 -4.73
C PRO A 48 3.78 -8.30 -6.24
N LEU A 49 3.77 -9.45 -6.94
CA LEU A 49 3.52 -9.49 -8.38
C LEU A 49 2.09 -9.03 -8.73
N ALA A 50 1.09 -9.43 -7.95
CA ALA A 50 -0.29 -8.98 -8.13
C ALA A 50 -0.42 -7.46 -7.88
N ALA A 51 0.25 -6.94 -6.84
CA ALA A 51 0.30 -5.50 -6.58
C ALA A 51 1.00 -4.73 -7.71
N LEU A 52 2.14 -5.23 -8.20
CA LEU A 52 2.86 -4.67 -9.35
C LEU A 52 2.01 -4.66 -10.60
N TYR A 53 1.37 -5.78 -10.93
CA TYR A 53 0.50 -5.91 -12.09
C TYR A 53 -0.66 -4.91 -12.03
N LYS A 54 -1.32 -4.80 -10.87
CA LYS A 54 -2.40 -3.83 -10.68
C LYS A 54 -1.89 -2.39 -10.79
N GLY A 55 -0.75 -2.07 -10.18
CA GLY A 55 -0.13 -0.75 -10.28
C GLY A 55 0.19 -0.37 -11.74
N TYR A 56 0.78 -1.31 -12.49
CA TYR A 56 1.05 -1.16 -13.93
C TYR A 56 -0.23 -0.93 -14.73
N ARG A 57 -1.28 -1.75 -14.51
CA ARG A 57 -2.56 -1.56 -15.19
C ARG A 57 -3.23 -0.23 -14.85
N TRP A 58 -3.13 0.19 -13.59
CA TRP A 58 -3.72 1.44 -13.13
C TRP A 58 -3.00 2.66 -13.74
N TRP A 59 -1.69 2.54 -13.97
CA TRP A 59 -0.89 3.49 -14.75
C TRP A 59 -1.34 3.60 -16.21
N HIS A 60 -1.71 2.47 -16.83
CA HIS A 60 -2.24 2.41 -18.19
C HIS A 60 -3.73 2.81 -18.31
N GLY A 61 -4.37 3.24 -17.21
CA GLY A 61 -5.73 3.79 -17.23
C GLY A 61 -6.84 2.74 -17.42
N LEU A 62 -6.53 1.47 -17.19
CA LEU A 62 -7.52 0.39 -17.27
C LEU A 62 -8.55 0.51 -16.12
N PRO A 63 -9.83 0.18 -16.36
CA PRO A 63 -10.88 0.30 -15.35
C PRO A 63 -10.68 -0.67 -14.18
N ALA A 64 -11.37 -0.41 -13.06
CA ALA A 64 -11.41 -1.33 -11.93
C ALA A 64 -11.99 -2.70 -12.37
N GLU A 65 -11.33 -3.78 -11.95
CA GLU A 65 -11.65 -5.14 -12.40
C GLU A 65 -12.69 -5.80 -11.50
N LEU A 66 -12.73 -5.41 -10.22
CA LEU A 66 -13.64 -5.98 -9.23
C LEU A 66 -14.74 -4.98 -8.87
N SER A 67 -15.98 -5.47 -8.88
CA SER A 67 -17.11 -4.75 -8.30
C SER A 67 -16.97 -4.70 -6.78
N HIS A 68 -17.35 -3.58 -6.18
CA HIS A 68 -17.31 -3.36 -4.73
C HIS A 68 -18.07 -4.45 -3.94
N ARG A 69 -19.17 -4.96 -4.52
CA ARG A 69 -19.96 -6.05 -3.92
C ARG A 69 -19.19 -7.37 -3.93
N ALA A 70 -18.52 -7.69 -5.03
CA ALA A 70 -17.69 -8.89 -5.15
C ALA A 70 -16.52 -8.83 -4.17
N ALA A 71 -15.83 -7.68 -4.09
CA ALA A 71 -14.73 -7.47 -3.15
C ALA A 71 -15.14 -7.68 -1.68
N THR A 72 -16.32 -7.18 -1.30
CA THR A 72 -16.86 -7.38 0.06
C THR A 72 -17.18 -8.85 0.32
N TRP A 73 -17.81 -9.54 -0.63
CA TRP A 73 -18.09 -10.97 -0.49
C TRP A 73 -16.82 -11.82 -0.44
N CYS A 74 -15.80 -11.50 -1.23
CA CYS A 74 -14.49 -12.16 -1.15
C CYS A 74 -13.87 -11.98 0.23
N LEU A 75 -13.95 -10.78 0.80
CA LEU A 75 -13.42 -10.50 2.13
C LEU A 75 -14.17 -11.27 3.23
N VAL A 76 -15.50 -11.32 3.15
CA VAL A 76 -16.35 -12.08 4.07
C VAL A 76 -16.09 -13.58 3.95
N ALA A 77 -15.93 -14.09 2.71
CA ALA A 77 -15.59 -15.48 2.47
C ALA A 77 -14.23 -15.85 3.07
N TYR A 78 -13.21 -15.00 2.88
CA TYR A 78 -11.91 -15.23 3.51
C TYR A 78 -12.01 -15.13 5.03
N LEU A 79 -12.78 -14.18 5.57
CA LEU A 79 -12.98 -14.08 7.02
C LEU A 79 -13.61 -15.36 7.61
N GLY A 80 -14.52 -16.01 6.88
CA GLY A 80 -15.04 -17.33 7.24
C GLY A 80 -14.02 -18.47 7.10
N PHE A 81 -13.07 -18.34 6.15
CA PHE A 81 -11.96 -19.27 5.94
C PHE A 81 -10.79 -19.06 6.93
N PHE A 82 -10.67 -17.89 7.56
CA PHE A 82 -9.65 -17.53 8.52
C PHE A 82 -9.35 -18.59 9.60
N PRO A 83 -10.34 -19.21 10.30
CA PRO A 83 -10.06 -20.26 11.26
C PRO A 83 -9.42 -21.50 10.61
N VAL A 84 -9.79 -21.81 9.37
CA VAL A 84 -9.18 -22.92 8.60
C VAL A 84 -7.74 -22.57 8.23
N ASP A 85 -7.48 -21.34 7.77
CA ASP A 85 -6.14 -20.84 7.49
C ASP A 85 -5.22 -20.95 8.72
N ALA A 86 -5.69 -20.49 9.88
CA ALA A 86 -4.97 -20.56 11.14
C ALA A 86 -4.71 -21.99 11.63
N MET A 87 -5.60 -22.95 11.36
CA MET A 87 -5.46 -24.33 11.81
C MET A 87 -4.67 -25.22 10.84
N PHE A 88 -4.72 -24.94 9.53
CA PHE A 88 -4.14 -25.80 8.51
C PHE A 88 -2.94 -25.15 7.81
N LEU A 89 -3.14 -24.03 7.10
CA LEU A 89 -2.08 -23.38 6.32
C LEU A 89 -0.97 -22.87 7.24
N SER A 90 -1.32 -21.99 8.20
CA SER A 90 -0.35 -21.38 9.10
C SER A 90 0.39 -22.42 9.93
N ARG A 91 -0.30 -23.47 10.41
CA ARG A 91 0.34 -24.57 11.15
C ARG A 91 1.24 -25.42 10.27
N PHE A 92 0.88 -25.66 9.01
CA PHE A 92 1.71 -26.46 8.09
C PHE A 92 3.06 -25.79 7.84
N PHE A 93 3.09 -24.47 7.63
CA PHE A 93 4.35 -23.72 7.47
C PHE A 93 5.15 -23.59 8.77
N LEU A 94 4.49 -23.72 9.92
CA LEU A 94 5.11 -23.67 11.24
C LEU A 94 5.42 -25.07 11.83
N ALA A 95 5.01 -26.16 11.16
CA ALA A 95 5.01 -27.53 11.69
C ALA A 95 6.42 -28.04 12.07
N SER A 96 7.47 -27.44 11.51
CA SER A 96 8.87 -27.75 11.85
C SER A 96 9.36 -27.06 13.14
N SER A 97 8.53 -26.23 13.78
CA SER A 97 8.90 -25.41 14.94
C SER A 97 7.83 -25.48 16.02
N SER A 98 8.24 -25.70 17.28
CA SER A 98 7.40 -25.58 18.48
C SER A 98 7.06 -24.10 18.74
N SER A 99 6.33 -23.50 17.81
CA SER A 99 5.96 -22.09 17.82
C SER A 99 4.74 -21.86 18.72
N PRO A 100 4.69 -20.74 19.47
CA PRO A 100 3.54 -20.39 20.29
C PRO A 100 2.25 -20.28 19.46
N PRO A 101 1.08 -20.71 19.97
CA PRO A 101 -0.18 -20.67 19.22
C PRO A 101 -0.57 -19.25 18.78
N LEU A 102 -0.17 -18.21 19.53
CA LEU A 102 -0.39 -16.81 19.15
C LEU A 102 0.36 -16.41 17.87
N PHE A 103 1.52 -17.02 17.61
CA PHE A 103 2.30 -16.75 16.40
C PHE A 103 1.60 -17.31 15.15
N VAL A 104 0.99 -18.49 15.27
CA VAL A 104 0.18 -19.09 14.20
C VAL A 104 -1.01 -18.20 13.84
N VAL A 105 -1.70 -17.66 14.86
CA VAL A 105 -2.83 -16.74 14.66
C VAL A 105 -2.36 -15.43 14.01
N LEU A 106 -1.22 -14.88 14.45
CA LEU A 106 -0.62 -13.70 13.83
C LEU A 106 -0.36 -13.94 12.34
N LEU A 107 0.21 -15.08 11.96
CA LEU A 107 0.50 -15.40 10.57
C LEU A 107 -0.79 -15.45 9.73
N ALA A 108 -1.84 -16.11 10.22
CA ALA A 108 -3.14 -16.11 9.54
C ALA A 108 -3.75 -14.71 9.38
N VAL A 109 -3.55 -13.82 10.37
CA VAL A 109 -3.97 -12.41 10.27
C VAL A 109 -3.19 -11.69 9.17
N VAL A 110 -1.91 -11.98 9.03
CA VAL A 110 -1.05 -11.43 7.97
C VAL A 110 -1.52 -11.90 6.59
N HIS A 111 -1.86 -13.19 6.43
CA HIS A 111 -2.45 -13.71 5.18
C HIS A 111 -3.76 -13.02 4.84
N PHE A 112 -4.68 -12.93 5.81
CA PHE A 112 -5.93 -12.20 5.64
C PHE A 112 -5.69 -10.73 5.28
N LEU A 113 -4.72 -10.07 5.92
CA LEU A 113 -4.38 -8.68 5.67
C LEU A 113 -3.87 -8.45 4.24
N ILE A 114 -2.96 -9.30 3.75
CA ILE A 114 -2.49 -9.25 2.35
C ILE A 114 -3.66 -9.45 1.39
N PHE A 115 -4.48 -10.46 1.64
CA PHE A 115 -5.64 -10.75 0.81
C PHE A 115 -6.62 -9.58 0.77
N ALA A 116 -6.97 -9.04 1.94
CA ALA A 116 -7.85 -7.88 2.08
C ALA A 116 -7.31 -6.67 1.32
N MET A 117 -6.00 -6.42 1.45
CA MET A 117 -5.32 -5.33 0.76
C MET A 117 -5.36 -5.50 -0.75
N LEU A 118 -5.05 -6.67 -1.29
CA LEU A 118 -5.11 -6.94 -2.73
C LEU A 118 -6.53 -6.79 -3.26
N ILE A 119 -7.52 -7.43 -2.65
CA ILE A 119 -8.92 -7.36 -3.09
C ILE A 119 -9.41 -5.90 -3.07
N ARG A 120 -9.09 -5.14 -2.02
CA ARG A 120 -9.44 -3.71 -1.94
C ARG A 120 -8.68 -2.87 -2.95
N PHE A 121 -7.41 -3.15 -3.22
CA PHE A 121 -6.64 -2.46 -4.24
C PHE A 121 -7.22 -2.68 -5.65
N TYR A 122 -7.71 -3.88 -5.94
CA TYR A 122 -8.34 -4.20 -7.22
C TYR A 122 -9.73 -3.58 -7.38
N SER A 123 -10.45 -3.37 -6.27
CA SER A 123 -11.78 -2.77 -6.23
C SER A 123 -11.80 -1.26 -5.96
N ALA A 124 -10.67 -0.65 -5.58
CA ALA A 124 -10.60 0.74 -5.14
C ALA A 124 -11.06 1.69 -6.24
N ALA A 125 -12.08 2.49 -5.95
CA ALA A 125 -12.64 3.46 -6.89
C ALA A 125 -12.85 4.85 -6.28
N SER A 126 -12.83 4.97 -4.95
CA SER A 126 -13.09 6.21 -4.24
C SER A 126 -11.93 6.64 -3.33
N ASP A 127 -11.93 7.91 -2.91
CA ASP A 127 -10.97 8.46 -1.95
C ASP A 127 -11.06 7.78 -0.59
N ARG A 128 -12.26 7.32 -0.20
CA ARG A 128 -12.47 6.55 1.01
C ARG A 128 -11.76 5.19 0.91
N ASP A 129 -11.86 4.53 -0.24
CA ASP A 129 -11.16 3.26 -0.45
C ASP A 129 -9.65 3.45 -0.41
N ALA A 130 -9.14 4.57 -0.94
CA ALA A 130 -7.72 4.89 -0.86
C ALA A 130 -7.22 5.11 0.57
N LEU A 131 -7.97 5.85 1.40
CA LEU A 131 -7.64 5.99 2.82
C LEU A 131 -7.66 4.64 3.54
N PHE A 132 -8.68 3.81 3.27
CA PHE A 132 -8.76 2.47 3.84
C PHE A 132 -7.57 1.61 3.41
N LEU A 133 -7.14 1.73 2.16
CA LEU A 133 -5.99 1.01 1.63
C LEU A 133 -4.68 1.48 2.27
N SER A 134 -4.52 2.78 2.51
CA SER A 134 -3.39 3.33 3.27
C SER A 134 -3.35 2.80 4.71
N MET A 135 -4.52 2.66 5.36
CA MET A 135 -4.62 2.06 6.70
C MET A 135 -4.22 0.57 6.69
N LEU A 136 -4.65 -0.19 5.68
CA LEU A 136 -4.24 -1.59 5.51
C LEU A 136 -2.74 -1.71 5.27
N ALA A 137 -2.16 -0.86 4.40
CA ALA A 137 -0.73 -0.84 4.12
C ALA A 137 0.09 -0.50 5.37
N PHE A 138 -0.39 0.45 6.19
CA PHE A 138 0.22 0.76 7.49
C PHE A 138 0.13 -0.41 8.47
N ALA A 139 -1.04 -1.07 8.58
CA ALA A 139 -1.19 -2.26 9.41
C ALA A 139 -0.22 -3.39 8.98
N ALA A 140 0.04 -3.54 7.69
CA ALA A 140 0.99 -4.52 7.18
C ALA A 140 2.42 -4.19 7.59
N ILE A 141 2.84 -2.92 7.54
CA ILE A 141 4.15 -2.52 8.06
C ILE A 141 4.28 -2.77 9.56
N LEU A 142 3.23 -2.54 10.35
CA LEU A 142 3.22 -2.90 11.78
C LEU A 142 3.40 -4.40 11.99
N ALA A 143 2.70 -5.22 11.18
CA ALA A 143 2.87 -6.66 11.23
C ALA A 143 4.30 -7.08 10.83
N ALA A 144 4.88 -6.50 9.78
CA ALA A 144 6.28 -6.74 9.42
C ALA A 144 7.24 -6.38 10.55
N ALA A 145 7.02 -5.25 11.24
CA ALA A 145 7.86 -4.80 12.35
C ALA A 145 7.85 -5.76 13.54
N ILE A 146 6.75 -6.50 13.72
CA ILE A 146 6.64 -7.56 14.74
C ILE A 146 7.39 -8.82 14.28
N LEU A 147 7.36 -9.13 12.98
CA LEU A 147 7.89 -10.36 12.40
C LEU A 147 9.39 -10.33 12.10
N THR A 148 9.97 -9.14 11.82
CA THR A 148 11.40 -8.99 11.52
C THR A 148 12.00 -7.71 12.08
N VAL A 149 13.29 -7.78 12.40
CA VAL A 149 14.13 -6.65 12.80
C VAL A 149 15.42 -6.71 11.99
N ASP A 150 15.32 -6.51 10.67
CA ASP A 150 16.45 -6.55 9.75
C ASP A 150 16.66 -5.20 9.02
N THR A 151 17.80 -5.08 8.33
CA THR A 151 18.17 -3.84 7.60
C THR A 151 17.34 -3.64 6.33
N LEU A 152 16.85 -4.71 5.72
CA LEU A 152 16.01 -4.67 4.54
C LEU A 152 14.62 -4.12 4.88
N PHE A 153 14.03 -4.56 5.99
CA PHE A 153 12.83 -4.01 6.60
C PHE A 153 12.96 -2.50 6.77
N LEU A 154 14.06 -2.04 7.36
CA LEU A 154 14.31 -0.61 7.57
C LEU A 154 14.38 0.14 6.23
N THR A 155 15.04 -0.43 5.22
CA THR A 155 15.09 0.15 3.87
C THR A 155 13.71 0.24 3.21
N LEU A 156 12.93 -0.84 3.26
CA LEU A 156 11.59 -0.90 2.68
C LEU A 156 10.60 -0.02 3.45
N PHE A 157 10.75 0.08 4.77
CA PHE A 157 9.98 0.97 5.63
C PHE A 157 10.19 2.44 5.24
N PHE A 158 11.41 2.84 4.87
CA PHE A 158 11.66 4.19 4.39
C PHE A 158 10.99 4.48 3.05
N PHE A 159 11.04 3.51 2.13
CA PHE A 159 10.34 3.63 0.87
C PHE A 159 8.81 3.68 1.08
N PHE A 160 8.30 2.93 2.05
CA PHE A 160 6.92 2.99 2.50
C PHE A 160 6.57 4.39 3.06
N LEU A 161 7.38 4.97 3.95
CA LEU A 161 7.14 6.30 4.50
C LEU A 161 7.12 7.38 3.41
N LEU A 162 8.06 7.33 2.48
CA LEU A 162 8.10 8.22 1.31
C LEU A 162 6.79 8.12 0.51
N SER A 163 6.35 6.90 0.24
CA SER A 163 5.12 6.62 -0.49
C SER A 163 3.87 7.05 0.29
N ALA A 164 3.87 6.90 1.62
CA ALA A 164 2.76 7.24 2.50
C ALA A 164 2.53 8.76 2.52
N VAL A 165 3.59 9.52 2.76
CA VAL A 165 3.55 10.99 2.74
C VAL A 165 3.13 11.49 1.37
N SER A 166 3.70 10.94 0.30
CA SER A 166 3.33 11.29 -1.08
C SER A 166 1.85 10.99 -1.37
N THR A 167 1.34 9.88 -0.86
CA THR A 167 -0.09 9.50 -1.01
C THR A 167 -1.01 10.46 -0.28
N LEU A 168 -0.68 10.83 0.97
CA LEU A 168 -1.45 11.80 1.75
C LEU A 168 -1.48 13.17 1.07
N ILE A 169 -0.32 13.68 0.63
CA ILE A 169 -0.24 14.95 -0.11
C ILE A 169 -1.05 14.87 -1.40
N GLY A 170 -0.96 13.75 -2.14
CA GLY A 170 -1.73 13.52 -3.35
C GLY A 170 -3.24 13.52 -3.12
N MET A 171 -3.72 12.98 -1.99
CA MET A 171 -5.14 13.03 -1.63
C MET A 171 -5.61 14.44 -1.33
N GLU A 172 -4.87 15.20 -0.52
CA GLU A 172 -5.22 16.58 -0.20
C GLU A 172 -5.21 17.47 -1.45
N LEU A 173 -4.25 17.27 -2.36
CA LEU A 173 -4.19 17.98 -3.64
C LEU A 173 -5.42 17.69 -4.51
N ARG A 174 -5.89 16.44 -4.54
CA ARG A 174 -7.10 16.04 -5.27
C ARG A 174 -8.37 16.64 -4.66
N ARG A 175 -8.48 16.63 -3.33
CA ARG A 175 -9.60 17.23 -2.58
C ARG A 175 -9.68 18.74 -2.80
N GLY A 176 -8.53 19.42 -2.76
CA GLY A 176 -8.43 20.86 -3.04
C GLY A 176 -8.79 21.20 -4.49
N ALA A 177 -8.37 20.37 -5.46
CA ALA A 177 -8.68 20.59 -6.87
C ALA A 177 -10.17 20.40 -7.19
N THR A 178 -10.88 19.48 -6.52
CA THR A 178 -12.34 19.32 -6.69
C THR A 178 -13.16 20.49 -6.15
N GLY A 179 -12.59 21.31 -5.26
CA GLY A 179 -13.24 22.52 -4.71
C GLY A 179 -12.84 23.83 -5.39
N ALA A 180 -11.89 23.80 -6.33
CA ALA A 180 -11.37 24.99 -6.99
C ALA A 180 -12.24 25.41 -8.18
N VAL A 181 -12.71 26.67 -8.18
CA VAL A 181 -13.51 27.27 -9.26
C VAL A 181 -12.64 27.76 -10.44
N SER A 182 -11.32 27.84 -10.25
CA SER A 182 -10.40 28.32 -11.29
C SER A 182 -9.96 27.21 -12.25
N PRO A 183 -9.94 27.47 -13.57
CA PRO A 183 -9.38 26.54 -14.53
C PRO A 183 -7.87 26.38 -14.27
N ALA A 184 -7.41 25.13 -14.21
CA ALA A 184 -6.01 24.83 -13.98
C ALA A 184 -5.13 25.44 -15.09
N PRO A 185 -4.01 26.14 -14.75
CA PRO A 185 -3.10 26.65 -15.76
C PRO A 185 -2.41 25.48 -16.47
N VAL A 186 -2.67 25.36 -17.78
CA VAL A 186 -2.16 24.33 -18.69
C VAL A 186 -0.68 24.59 -19.04
N ARG A 187 0.20 24.67 -18.03
CA ARG A 187 1.64 24.90 -18.26
C ARG A 187 2.45 23.72 -17.74
N ARG A 188 2.81 22.81 -18.65
CA ARG A 188 3.69 21.63 -18.43
C ARG A 188 4.97 21.93 -17.65
N GLU A 189 5.45 23.16 -17.72
CA GLU A 189 6.64 23.61 -16.99
C GLU A 189 6.34 23.72 -15.47
N THR A 190 5.25 24.40 -15.11
CA THR A 190 4.75 24.48 -13.72
C THR A 190 4.45 23.09 -13.15
N GLU A 191 3.95 22.16 -13.98
CA GLU A 191 3.71 20.75 -13.59
C GLU A 191 4.99 20.00 -13.22
N ARG A 192 6.08 20.18 -13.99
CA ARG A 192 7.38 19.56 -13.70
C ARG A 192 8.03 20.14 -12.45
N HIS A 193 7.91 21.46 -12.25
CA HIS A 193 8.41 22.13 -11.06
C HIS A 193 7.62 21.68 -9.81
N LEU A 194 6.30 21.56 -9.91
CA LEU A 194 5.46 21.07 -8.82
C LEU A 194 5.75 19.60 -8.48
N ASN A 195 5.84 18.72 -9.49
CA ASN A 195 6.20 17.32 -9.25
C ASN A 195 7.60 17.17 -8.67
N ARG A 196 8.57 17.97 -9.13
CA ARG A 196 9.92 18.00 -8.54
C ARG A 196 9.87 18.49 -7.10
N ALA A 197 9.17 19.58 -6.82
CA ALA A 197 9.04 20.11 -5.46
C ALA A 197 8.35 19.11 -4.52
N LEU A 198 7.31 18.42 -5.00
CA LEU A 198 6.64 17.35 -4.26
C LEU A 198 7.55 16.14 -4.02
N SER A 199 8.29 15.71 -5.04
CA SER A 199 9.27 14.63 -4.88
C SER A 199 10.40 15.01 -3.93
N LEU A 200 10.84 16.28 -3.94
CA LEU A 200 11.88 16.79 -3.06
C LEU A 200 11.37 16.95 -1.63
N ALA A 201 10.12 17.38 -1.44
CA ALA A 201 9.47 17.46 -0.14
C ALA A 201 9.22 16.07 0.44
N ALA A 202 8.75 15.12 -0.38
CA ALA A 202 8.59 13.74 0.03
C ALA A 202 9.95 13.12 0.37
N LEU A 203 10.97 13.37 -0.45
CA LEU A 203 12.34 12.91 -0.21
C LEU A 203 12.93 13.53 1.05
N SER A 204 12.72 14.83 1.31
CA SER A 204 13.24 15.49 2.51
C SER A 204 12.57 14.97 3.77
N VAL A 205 11.26 14.75 3.75
CA VAL A 205 10.52 14.13 4.86
C VAL A 205 10.98 12.68 5.05
N ALA A 206 11.16 11.92 3.98
CA ALA A 206 11.68 10.56 4.06
C ALA A 206 13.09 10.53 4.64
N VAL A 207 14.00 11.39 4.18
CA VAL A 207 15.36 11.51 4.72
C VAL A 207 15.34 11.94 6.19
N GLY A 208 14.48 12.88 6.57
CA GLY A 208 14.30 13.27 7.97
C GLY A 208 13.85 12.10 8.85
N ALA A 209 12.86 11.34 8.39
CA ALA A 209 12.40 10.12 9.07
C ALA A 209 13.47 9.02 9.10
N ILE A 210 14.31 8.93 8.06
CA ILE A 210 15.46 8.02 7.99
C ILE A 210 16.48 8.32 9.06
N LEU A 211 16.89 9.58 9.16
CA LEU A 211 17.90 10.00 10.12
C LEU A 211 17.40 9.82 11.56
N LEU A 212 16.15 10.20 11.85
CA LEU A 212 15.54 10.01 13.17
C LEU A 212 15.32 8.53 13.50
N GLY A 213 14.72 7.76 12.59
CA GLY A 213 14.46 6.33 12.78
C GLY A 213 15.74 5.51 12.92
N GLY A 214 16.75 5.80 12.08
CA GLY A 214 18.09 5.23 12.19
C GLY A 214 18.75 5.58 13.51
N ALA A 215 18.71 6.86 13.92
CA ALA A 215 19.22 7.27 15.22
C ALA A 215 18.56 6.47 16.35
N PHE A 216 17.23 6.35 16.36
CA PHE A 216 16.52 5.54 17.37
C PHE A 216 16.89 4.06 17.32
N PHE A 217 17.04 3.46 16.13
CA PHE A 217 17.42 2.06 15.99
C PHE A 217 18.81 1.75 16.55
N PHE A 218 19.78 2.67 16.38
CA PHE A 218 21.12 2.52 16.94
C PHE A 218 21.20 2.94 18.42
N PHE A 219 20.34 3.87 18.86
CA PHE A 219 20.31 4.35 20.23
C PHE A 219 19.59 3.39 21.18
N PHE A 220 18.58 2.66 20.71
CA PHE A 220 17.98 1.57 21.50
C PHE A 220 18.93 0.37 21.54
N PRO A 221 19.36 -0.08 22.74
CA PRO A 221 20.20 -1.26 22.87
C PRO A 221 19.41 -2.48 22.43
N ARG A 222 19.80 -3.03 21.28
CA ARG A 222 19.39 -4.36 20.82
C ARG A 222 20.15 -5.37 21.67
N PHE A 223 19.55 -5.73 22.82
CA PHE A 223 20.02 -6.86 23.60
C PHE A 223 19.92 -8.12 22.74
N ASN A 224 21.06 -8.79 22.57
CA ASN A 224 21.19 -10.06 21.86
C ASN A 224 21.34 -11.19 22.89
#